data_AF-A0AAP0MRF0-F1
#
_entry.id   AF-A0AAP0MRF0-F1
#
_cell.length_a   1.000
_cell.length_b   1.000
_cell.length_c   1.000
_cell.angle_alpha   90.00
_cell.angle_beta   90.00
_cell.angle_gamma   90.00
#
_symmetry.space_group_name_H-M   'P 1'
#
loop_
_entity.id
_entity.type
_entity.pdbx_description
1 polymer ?
#
loop_
_entity_poly.entity_id
_entity_poly.type
_entity_poly.pdbx_seq_one_letter_code
_entity_poly.pdbx_strand_id
1 'polypeptide(L)' 'MLDGNESLEDKNRPLVDLRDVADVILVVYEKPEAKRRYICTSFAIRMQALAVKIKIMFLNYDYSKR' A
#
# COMPACT_ATOMS: atom_id res chain seq x y z
N MET A 1 20.70 19.58 -2.10
CA MET A 1 19.41 19.58 -1.38
C MET A 1 18.36 19.36 -2.45
N LEU A 2 17.73 18.19 -2.47
CA LEU A 2 16.69 17.87 -3.45
C LEU A 2 15.40 18.53 -2.98
N ASP A 3 14.89 19.47 -3.76
CA ASP A 3 13.61 20.13 -3.54
C ASP A 3 12.51 19.06 -3.42
N GLY A 4 11.87 19.00 -2.25
CA GLY A 4 10.83 18.03 -1.89
C GLY A 4 9.48 18.30 -2.55
N ASN A 5 9.48 18.62 -3.85
CA ASN A 5 8.27 18.84 -4.65
C ASN A 5 8.30 18.02 -5.94
N GLU A 6 8.77 16.77 -5.86
CA GLU A 6 8.44 15.77 -6.85
C GLU A 6 6.93 15.50 -6.75
N SER A 7 6.18 16.09 -7.68
CA SER A 7 4.78 15.77 -7.94
C SER A 7 4.64 14.26 -7.97
N LEU A 8 4.07 13.65 -6.92
CA LEU A 8 3.80 12.22 -6.88
C LEU A 8 2.88 11.91 -8.07
N GLU A 9 3.44 11.30 -9.11
CA GLU A 9 2.68 10.95 -10.30
C GLU A 9 1.46 10.11 -9.90
N ASP A 10 0.29 10.45 -10.45
CA ASP A 10 -0.96 9.74 -10.20
C ASP A 10 -1.01 8.41 -10.97
N LYS A 11 -0.09 7.51 -10.60
CA LYS A 11 0.05 6.17 -11.16
C LYS A 11 -0.57 5.14 -10.25
N ASN A 12 -0.99 4.02 -10.85
CA ASN A 12 -1.40 2.84 -10.10
C ASN A 12 -0.23 2.30 -9.29
N ARG A 13 -0.42 2.17 -7.98
CA ARG A 13 0.54 1.55 -7.07
C ARG A 13 -0.03 0.26 -6.49
N PRO A 14 0.73 -0.85 -6.52
CA PRO A 14 0.34 -2.07 -5.82
C PRO A 14 0.33 -1.83 -4.32
N LEU A 15 -0.71 -2.34 -3.66
CA LEU A 15 -0.89 -2.29 -2.21
C LEU A 15 -1.27 -3.67 -1.69
N VAL A 16 -0.86 -3.91 -0.45
CA VAL A 16 -1.15 -5.12 0.31
C VAL A 16 -1.28 -4.73 1.77
N ASP A 17 -2.23 -5.33 2.49
CA ASP A 17 -2.33 -5.17 3.93
C ASP A 17 -1.11 -5.84 4.58
N LEU A 18 -0.51 -5.20 5.58
CA LEU A 18 0.66 -5.74 6.27
C LEU A 18 0.36 -7.08 6.96
N ARG A 19 -0.89 -7.31 7.38
CA ARG A 19 -1.32 -8.57 7.99
C ARG A 19 -1.31 -9.70 6.97
N ASP A 20 -1.79 -9.45 5.76
CA ASP A 20 -1.73 -10.42 4.67
C ASP A 20 -0.27 -10.79 4.32
N VAL A 21 0.65 -9.82 4.41
CA VAL A 21 2.09 -10.08 4.23
C VAL A 21 2.67 -10.92 5.37
N ALA A 22 2.28 -10.66 6.62
CA ALA A 22 2.72 -11.47 7.75
C ALA A 22 2.23 -12.92 7.61
N ASP A 23 0.96 -13.11 7.26
CA ASP A 23 0.35 -14.42 7.08
C ASP A 23 0.99 -15.18 5.91
N VAL A 24 1.26 -14.52 4.77
CA VAL A 24 1.89 -15.19 3.63
C VAL A 24 3.33 -15.57 3.92
N ILE A 25 4.07 -14.78 4.71
CA ILE A 25 5.43 -15.13 5.14
C ILE A 25 5.39 -16.40 5.99
N LEU A 26 4.44 -16.51 6.93
CA LEU A 26 4.27 -17.69 7.75
C LEU A 26 3.94 -18.92 6.89
N VAL A 27 2.97 -18.80 5.97
CA VAL A 27 2.58 -19.89 5.08
C VAL A 27 3.75 -20.34 4.20
N VAL A 28 4.51 -19.41 3.62
CA VAL A 28 5.67 -19.74 2.78
C VAL A 28 6.77 -20.40 3.59
N TYR A 29 6.97 -20.01 4.85
CA TYR A 29 7.94 -20.62 5.74
C TYR A 29 7.56 -22.07 6.10
N GLU A 30 6.28 -22.34 6.36
CA GLU A 30 5.80 -23.66 6.78
C GLU A 30 5.71 -24.70 5.64
N LYS A 31 5.62 -24.25 4.39
CA LYS A 31 5.41 -25.13 3.24
C LYS A 31 6.74 -25.47 2.55
N PRO A 32 7.27 -26.70 2.68
CA PRO A 32 8.52 -27.08 2.01
C PRO A 32 8.43 -27.08 0.47
N GLU A 33 7.21 -27.12 -0.07
CA GLU A 33 6.95 -26.96 -1.50
C GLU A 33 7.02 -25.50 -1.95
N ALA A 34 6.96 -24.54 -1.02
CA ALA A 34 7.05 -23.13 -1.35
C ALA A 34 8.48 -22.80 -1.77
N LYS A 35 8.64 -22.52 -3.07
CA LYS A 35 9.94 -22.26 -3.69
C LYS A 35 9.80 -21.06 -4.59
N ARG A 36 10.87 -20.26 -4.66
CA ARG A 36 10.98 -19.03 -5.47
C ARG A 36 10.34 -17.82 -4.81
N ARG A 37 9.94 -16.84 -5.62
CA ARG A 37 9.44 -15.52 -5.20
C ARG A 37 7.93 -15.49 -5.35
N TYR A 38 7.25 -14.92 -4.36
CA TYR A 38 5.80 -14.73 -4.36
C TYR A 38 5.49 -13.24 -4.49
N ILE A 39 4.64 -12.88 -5.45
CA ILE A 39 4.13 -11.52 -5.57
C ILE A 39 3.01 -11.36 -4.54
N CYS A 40 3.20 -10.45 -3.60
CA CYS A 40 2.23 -10.16 -2.53
C CYS A 40 1.59 -8.79 -2.81
N THR A 41 0.66 -8.75 -3.76
CA THR A 41 -0.16 -7.57 -4.03
C THR A 41 -1.63 -7.97 -4.03
N SER A 42 -2.46 -7.15 -3.39
CA SER A 42 -3.90 -7.41 -3.28
C SER A 42 -4.71 -6.57 -4.27
N PHE A 43 -4.35 -5.29 -4.43
CA PHE A 43 -4.95 -4.39 -5.39
C PHE A 43 -3.94 -3.35 -5.86
N ALA A 44 -4.24 -2.71 -6.99
CA ALA A 44 -3.53 -1.53 -7.44
C ALA A 44 -4.49 -0.33 -7.44
N ILE A 45 -4.04 0.81 -6.91
CA ILE A 45 -4.85 2.03 -6.84
C ILE A 45 -4.02 3.24 -7.25
N ARG A 46 -4.66 4.21 -7.90
CA ARG A 46 -4.09 5.55 -8.10
C ARG A 46 -4.00 6.30 -6.78
N MET A 47 -2.93 7.08 -6.61
CA MET A 47 -2.70 7.82 -5.36
C MET A 47 -3.80 8.83 -5.07
N GLN A 48 -4.35 9.50 -6.09
CA GLN A 48 -5.48 10.41 -5.92
C GLN A 48 -6.74 9.68 -5.45
N ALA A 49 -7.04 8.51 -6.04
CA ALA A 49 -8.18 7.69 -5.64
C ALA A 49 -8.04 7.18 -4.20
N LEU A 50 -6.82 6.82 -3.78
CA LEU A 50 -6.52 6.47 -2.39
C LEU A 50 -6.77 7.65 -1.45
N ALA A 51 -6.28 8.85 -1.79
CA ALA A 51 -6.47 10.05 -0.99
C ALA A 51 -7.96 10.38 -0.80
N VAL A 52 -8.77 10.28 -1.86
CA VAL A 52 -10.23 10.45 -1.77
C VAL A 52 -10.85 9.42 -0.83
N LYS A 53 -10.46 8.14 -0.95
CA LYS A 53 -10.98 7.06 -0.10
C LYS A 53 -10.63 7.28 1.38
N ILE A 54 -9.41 7.73 1.68
CA ILE A 54 -8.97 8.09 3.04
C ILE A 54 -9.80 9.26 3.58
N LYS A 55 -10.00 10.33 2.79
CA LYS A 55 -10.83 11.48 3.21
C LYS A 55 -12.26 11.09 3.55
N ILE A 56 -12.86 10.19 2.76
CA ILE A 56 -14.21 9.66 3.03
C ILE A 56 -14.23 8.81 4.30
N MET A 57 -13.17 8.05 4.57
CA MET A 57 -13.08 7.20 5.77
C MET A 57 -12.88 8.03 7.05
N PHE A 58 -12.18 9.17 6.96
CA PHE A 58 -11.84 10.02 8.09
C PHE A 58 -12.36 11.45 7.90
N LEU A 59 -13.68 11.60 7.75
CA LEU A 59 -14.34 12.90 7.49
C LEU A 59 -14.05 13.98 8.54
N ASN A 60 -13.82 13.56 9.79
CA ASN A 60 -13.59 14.48 10.92
C ASN A 60 -12.11 14.75 11.20
N TYR A 61 -11.20 14.26 10.36
CA TYR A 61 -9.77 14.53 10.51
C TYR A 61 -9.43 15.90 9.91
N ASP A 62 -8.78 16.75 10.70
CA ASP A 62 -8.30 18.04 10.23
C ASP A 62 -7.01 17.88 9.42
N TYR A 63 -7.18 17.81 8.10
CA TYR A 63 -6.09 17.71 7.12
C TYR A 63 -5.28 19.01 6.96
N SER A 64 -5.67 20.11 7.61
CA SER A 64 -4.97 21.41 7.50
C SER A 64 -3.77 21.53 8.43
N LYS A 65 -3.63 20.63 9.42
CA LYS A 65 -2.48 20.59 10.33
C LYS A 65 -1.24 20.04 9.60
N ARG A 66 -0.30 20.93 9.28
CA ARG A 66 1.04 20.62 8.75
C ARG A 66 2.09 20.68 9.84
#